data_AF-A0A8S2Y8W5-F1
#
_entry.id   AF-A0A8S2Y8W5-F1
#
_cell.length_a   1.000
_cell.length_b   1.000
_cell.length_c   1.000
_cell.angle_alpha   90.00
_cell.angle_beta   90.00
_cell.angle_gamma   90.00
#
_symmetry.space_group_name_H-M   'P 1'
#
loop_
_entity.id
_entity.type
_entity.pdbx_description
1 polymer ?
#
loop_
_entity_poly.entity_id
_entity_poly.type
_entity_poly.pdbx_seq_one_letter_code
_entity_poly.pdbx_strand_id
1 'polypeptide(L)'
;MPLESTIICVDNSDFMRDGDFIPTRMQAQQDAVSLIFHAKTRSNPENNVGLLTLSDGRVVTQLTSDVGKVFSKLHLLPIEGKLDFCKGIKVAN
;
A
#
# COMPACT_ATOMS: atom_id res chain seq x y z
N MET A 1 2.51 7.90 -19.52
CA MET A 1 2.04 8.96 -18.61
C MET A 1 3.25 9.82 -18.21
N PRO A 2 3.09 11.07 -17.74
CA PRO A 2 4.22 11.86 -17.23
C PRO A 2 4.83 11.22 -15.98
N LEU A 3 6.02 11.68 -15.59
CA LEU A 3 6.68 11.29 -14.34
C LEU A 3 5.81 11.69 -13.15
N GLU A 4 5.57 10.74 -12.24
CA GLU A 4 4.77 10.96 -11.04
C GLU A 4 5.30 10.18 -9.83
N SER A 5 4.95 10.67 -8.64
CA SER A 5 5.16 9.97 -7.37
C SER A 5 3.81 9.48 -6.87
N THR A 6 3.68 8.18 -6.65
CA THR A 6 2.43 7.55 -6.19
C THR A 6 2.59 7.07 -4.75
N ILE A 7 1.73 7.52 -3.85
CA ILE A 7 1.64 6.94 -2.50
C ILE A 7 0.43 6.01 -2.45
N ILE A 8 0.68 4.74 -2.18
CA ILE A 8 -0.38 3.75 -1.95
C ILE A 8 -0.65 3.69 -0.45
N CYS A 9 -1.88 4.05 -0.07
CA CYS A 9 -2.34 3.95 1.31
C CYS A 9 -3.15 2.66 1.46
N VAL A 10 -2.66 1.73 2.26
CA VAL A 10 -3.31 0.45 2.53
C VAL A 10 -4.04 0.47 3.86
N ASP A 11 -5.21 -0.17 3.93
CA ASP A 11 -5.83 -0.46 5.21
C ASP A 11 -5.21 -1.72 5.83
N ASN A 12 -4.95 -1.67 7.12
CA ASN A 12 -4.52 -2.80 7.94
C ASN A 12 -5.31 -2.83 9.25
N SER A 13 -6.45 -2.16 9.31
CA SER A 13 -7.36 -2.17 10.44
C SER A 13 -8.03 -3.54 10.64
N ASP A 14 -8.71 -3.70 11.77
CA ASP A 14 -9.40 -4.94 12.12
C ASP A 14 -10.42 -5.43 11.07
N PHE A 15 -10.94 -4.54 10.22
CA PHE A 15 -11.82 -4.90 9.09
C PHE A 15 -11.12 -5.74 8.02
N MET A 16 -9.79 -5.77 7.97
CA MET A 16 -9.05 -6.58 7.00
C MET A 16 -9.06 -8.09 7.34
N ARG A 17 -9.66 -8.47 8.48
CA ARG A 17 -9.90 -9.89 8.84
C ARG A 17 -11.11 -10.50 8.15
N ASP A 18 -11.94 -9.68 7.50
CA ASP A 18 -13.13 -10.16 6.82
C ASP A 18 -12.75 -11.12 5.66
N GLY A 19 -13.55 -12.17 5.51
CA GLY A 19 -13.38 -13.23 4.49
C GLY A 19 -14.27 -13.03 3.26
N ASP A 20 -14.68 -11.80 2.96
CA ASP A 20 -15.54 -11.47 1.81
C ASP A 20 -14.78 -11.45 0.47
N PHE A 21 -13.45 -11.43 0.52
CA PHE A 21 -12.58 -11.64 -0.64
C PHE A 21 -11.76 -12.93 -0.47
N ILE A 22 -11.54 -13.62 -1.59
CA ILE A 22 -10.73 -14.83 -1.66
C ILE A 22 -9.28 -14.45 -1.99
N PRO A 23 -8.26 -15.04 -1.34
CA PRO A 23 -8.33 -15.97 -0.21
C PRO A 23 -8.64 -15.29 1.14
N THR A 24 -8.21 -14.05 1.32
CA THR A 24 -8.59 -13.16 2.43
C THR A 24 -8.62 -11.73 1.93
N ARG A 25 -9.36 -10.82 2.59
CA ARG A 25 -9.38 -9.39 2.22
C ARG A 25 -7.98 -8.76 2.21
N MET A 26 -7.12 -9.12 3.18
CA MET A 26 -5.75 -8.62 3.22
C MET A 26 -4.89 -9.12 2.05
N GLN A 27 -5.00 -10.39 1.67
CA GLN A 27 -4.26 -10.94 0.52
C GLN A 27 -4.76 -10.34 -0.80
N ALA A 28 -6.08 -10.19 -0.96
CA ALA A 28 -6.63 -9.54 -2.14
C ALA A 28 -6.15 -8.07 -2.26
N GLN A 29 -6.03 -7.36 -1.15
CA GLN A 29 -5.44 -6.02 -1.13
C GLN A 29 -3.94 -6.06 -1.51
N GLN A 30 -3.18 -7.03 -1.02
CA GLN A 30 -1.76 -7.21 -1.39
C GLN A 30 -1.58 -7.36 -2.90
N ASP A 31 -2.43 -8.16 -3.54
CA ASP A 31 -2.44 -8.35 -4.99
C ASP A 31 -2.84 -7.06 -5.74
N ALA A 32 -3.80 -6.30 -5.21
CA ALA A 32 -4.21 -5.02 -5.80
C ALA A 32 -3.07 -4.00 -5.77
N VAL A 33 -2.34 -3.89 -4.65
CA VAL A 33 -1.14 -3.05 -4.52
C VAL A 33 -0.10 -3.46 -5.55
N SER A 34 0.09 -4.76 -5.77
CA SER A 34 1.01 -5.30 -6.77
C SER A 34 0.67 -4.82 -8.18
N LEU A 35 -0.60 -4.96 -8.54
CA LEU A 35 -1.10 -4.57 -9.84
C LEU A 35 -0.91 -3.08 -10.10
N ILE A 36 -1.21 -2.23 -9.10
CA ILE A 36 -1.03 -0.78 -9.18
C ILE A 36 0.45 -0.42 -9.31
N PHE A 37 1.34 -0.98 -8.48
CA PHE A 37 2.77 -0.72 -8.55
C PHE A 37 3.32 -1.01 -9.95
N HIS A 38 2.99 -2.19 -10.48
CA HIS A 38 3.45 -2.59 -11.81
C HIS A 38 2.81 -1.74 -12.93
N ALA A 39 1.55 -1.33 -12.79
CA ALA A 39 0.93 -0.43 -13.75
C ALA A 39 1.64 0.93 -13.78
N LYS A 40 1.97 1.49 -12.62
CA LYS A 40 2.67 2.78 -12.49
C LYS A 40 4.08 2.73 -13.04
N THR A 41 4.87 1.72 -12.67
CA THR A 41 6.25 1.55 -13.16
C THR A 41 6.33 1.19 -14.64
N ARG A 42 5.37 0.45 -15.20
CA ARG A 42 5.30 0.23 -16.67
C ARG A 42 4.89 1.49 -17.43
N SER A 43 4.08 2.36 -16.83
CA SER A 43 3.61 3.58 -17.50
C SER A 43 4.70 4.64 -17.67
N ASN A 44 5.68 4.63 -16.76
CA ASN A 44 6.95 5.35 -16.82
C ASN A 44 7.96 4.67 -15.87
N PRO A 45 9.10 4.16 -16.37
CA PRO A 45 10.12 3.48 -15.57
C PRO A 45 10.72 4.32 -14.43
N GLU A 46 10.63 5.65 -14.51
CA GLU A 46 11.14 6.57 -13.49
C GLU A 46 10.11 6.86 -12.37
N ASN A 47 8.88 6.32 -12.49
CA ASN A 47 7.88 6.49 -11.45
C ASN A 47 8.30 5.81 -10.16
N ASN A 48 8.06 6.51 -9.05
CA ASN A 48 8.31 6.00 -7.71
C ASN A 48 7.01 5.73 -6.99
N VAL A 49 6.99 4.65 -6.22
CA VAL A 49 5.83 4.24 -5.43
C VAL A 49 6.21 4.11 -3.97
N GLY A 50 5.42 4.72 -3.09
CA GLY A 50 5.53 4.61 -1.64
C GLY A 50 4.35 3.82 -1.07
N LEU A 51 4.52 3.30 0.15
CA LEU A 51 3.52 2.52 0.86
C LEU A 51 3.32 3.05 2.28
N LEU A 52 2.07 3.28 2.67
CA LEU A 52 1.66 3.76 3.98
C LEU A 52 0.47 2.97 4.51
N THR A 53 0.43 2.71 5.82
CA THR A 53 -0.70 2.10 6.53
C THR A 53 -1.66 3.15 7.11
N LEU A 54 -2.96 2.91 6.98
CA LEU A 54 -4.01 3.83 7.43
C LEU A 54 -4.46 3.62 8.88
N SER A 55 -4.19 2.48 9.52
CA SER A 55 -4.60 2.27 10.91
C SER A 55 -3.72 3.04 11.91
N ASP A 56 -2.42 3.15 11.62
CA ASP A 56 -1.43 3.83 12.45
C ASP A 56 -0.78 5.05 11.77
N GLY A 57 -1.04 5.30 10.49
CA GLY A 57 -0.44 6.39 9.70
C GLY A 57 1.06 6.20 9.45
N ARG A 58 1.57 4.96 9.50
CA ARG A 58 3.01 4.66 9.40
C ARG A 58 3.45 4.55 7.94
N VAL A 59 4.57 5.18 7.61
CA VAL A 59 5.27 4.99 6.33
C VAL A 59 5.97 3.63 6.37
N VAL A 60 5.48 2.68 5.57
CA VAL A 60 6.04 1.34 5.47
C VAL A 60 7.26 1.35 4.56
N THR A 61 7.13 1.99 3.40
CA THR A 61 8.19 2.09 2.38
C THR A 61 8.18 3.51 1.81
N GLN A 62 9.35 4.15 1.82
CA GLN A 62 9.55 5.42 1.12
C GLN A 62 9.41 5.24 -0.41
N LEU A 63 9.31 6.34 -1.15
CA LEU A 63 9.26 6.33 -2.61
C LEU A 63 10.41 5.52 -3.20
N THR A 64 10.08 4.48 -3.97
CA THR A 64 11.04 3.58 -4.58
C THR A 64 10.52 3.02 -5.90
N SER A 65 11.42 2.72 -6.83
CA SER A 65 11.14 1.93 -8.03
C SER A 65 11.40 0.43 -7.81
N ASP A 66 12.03 0.06 -6.69
CA ASP A 66 12.27 -1.32 -6.30
C ASP A 66 11.01 -1.97 -5.72
N VAL A 67 10.44 -2.85 -6.53
CA VAL A 67 9.22 -3.59 -6.22
C VAL A 67 9.40 -4.59 -5.05
N GLY A 68 10.59 -5.19 -4.92
CA GLY A 68 10.87 -6.19 -3.89
C GLY A 68 10.85 -5.59 -2.49
N LYS A 69 11.32 -4.34 -2.34
CA LYS A 69 11.23 -3.59 -1.08
C LYS A 69 9.81 -3.30 -0.64
N VAL A 70 8.90 -3.03 -1.58
CA VAL A 70 7.49 -2.78 -1.26
C VAL A 70 6.82 -4.10 -0.84
N PHE A 71 6.97 -5.17 -1.62
CA PHE A 71 6.30 -6.44 -1.33
C PHE A 71 6.79 -7.14 -0.07
N SER A 72 8.10 -7.16 0.17
CA SER A 72 8.66 -7.78 1.38
C SER A 72 8.05 -7.20 2.65
N LYS A 73 7.80 -5.89 2.67
CA LYS A 73 7.16 -5.23 3.81
C LYS A 73 5.64 -5.38 3.82
N LEU A 74 5.00 -5.31 2.65
CA LEU A 74 3.55 -5.44 2.50
C LEU A 74 3.04 -6.81 3.01
N HIS A 75 3.77 -7.89 2.73
CA HIS A 75 3.42 -9.23 3.22
C HIS A 75 3.56 -9.40 4.74
N LEU A 76 4.37 -8.55 5.39
CA LEU A 76 4.62 -8.60 6.83
C LEU A 76 3.70 -7.65 7.61
N LEU A 77 2.75 -6.98 6.94
CA LEU A 77 1.86 -6.05 7.63
C LEU A 77 0.90 -6.79 8.57
N PRO A 78 0.91 -6.46 9.86
CA PRO A 78 -0.07 -6.99 10.79
C PRO A 78 -1.44 -6.34 10.56
N ILE A 79 -2.48 -7.14 10.72
CA ILE A 79 -3.85 -6.62 10.82
C ILE A 79 -4.08 -6.18 12.27
N GLU A 80 -4.12 -4.87 12.49
CA GLU A 80 -4.24 -4.28 13.82
C GLU A 80 -4.85 -2.87 13.79
N GLY A 81 -5.64 -2.59 14.84
CA GLY A 81 -6.11 -1.25 15.16
C GLY A 81 -7.32 -0.80 14.32
N LYS A 82 -7.57 0.51 14.38
CA LYS A 82 -8.70 1.16 13.71
C LYS A 82 -8.19 2.12 12.65
N LEU A 83 -8.86 2.17 11.50
CA LEU A 83 -8.52 3.09 10.43
C LEU A 83 -8.65 4.56 10.88
N ASP A 84 -7.58 5.34 10.70
CA ASP A 84 -7.55 6.80 10.88
C ASP A 84 -7.18 7.47 9.56
N PHE A 85 -8.22 7.77 8.78
CA PHE A 85 -8.09 8.38 7.47
C PHE A 85 -7.41 9.75 7.53
N CYS A 86 -7.79 10.61 8.48
CA CYS A 86 -7.25 11.97 8.58
C CYS A 86 -5.76 11.96 8.91
N LYS A 87 -5.33 11.06 9.80
CA LYS A 87 -3.91 10.89 10.11
C LYS A 87 -3.13 10.38 8.90
N GLY A 88 -3.65 9.36 8.21
CA GLY A 88 -2.99 8.80 7.03
C GLY A 88 -2.77 9.82 5.91
N ILE A 89 -3.80 10.61 5.58
CA ILE A 89 -3.69 11.65 4.54
C ILE A 89 -2.69 12.75 4.92
N LYS A 90 -2.63 13.15 6.19
CA LYS A 90 -1.65 14.14 6.66
C LYS A 90 -0.20 13.67 6.59
N VAL A 91 0.03 12.36 6.61
CA VAL A 91 1.39 11.79 6.47
C VAL A 91 1.73 11.55 5.00
N ALA A 92 0.73 11.31 4.15
CA ALA A 92 0.92 11.05 2.72
C ALA A 92 1.14 12.32 1.87
N ASN A 93 0.73 13.49 2.37
CA ASN A 93 0.84 14.80 1.72
C ASN A 93 1.99 15.60 2.34
#